data_AF-A0A392MEV1-F1
#
_entry.id   AF-A0A392MEV1-F1
#
_cell.length_a   1.000
_cell.length_b   1.000
_cell.length_c   1.000
_cell.angle_alpha   90.00
_cell.angle_beta   90.00
_cell.angle_gamma   90.00
#
_symmetry.space_group_name_H-M   'P 1'
#
loop_
_entity.id
_entity.type
_entity.pdbx_description
1 polymer ?
#
loop_
_entity_poly.entity_id
_entity_poly.type
_entity_poly.pdbx_seq_one_letter_code
_entity_poly.pdbx_strand_id
1 'polypeptide(L)'
;VHSVVLLYNYYHRKQHPELEYLPFNEFCKLIGVLRPPLLAYMQFMQKLNEVELIDVEKQLSLTEKVIMDACDICRCLDASKTVPNVQGWPISKVSILLIDSKKENCFLLFDSITSGVWSVVEKNVDTSSQNPEVGSETKNTNKRKRVIRKSAKDEFKVDEDELLQVGYSAIKEATGINNTDIVLLESYTIYSQSKEKAASRFFIMQCSQSINQEVSRVNDINVPSFLIDKIMRPVSVRHSS
;
A
#
# COMPACT_ATOMS: atom_id res chain seq x y z
N VAL A 1 13.50 -9.85 -1.46
CA VAL A 1 14.01 -9.13 -2.66
C VAL A 1 13.32 -7.77 -2.82
N HIS A 2 11.99 -7.72 -2.93
CA HIS A 2 11.19 -6.48 -2.97
C HIS A 2 11.67 -5.38 -1.99
N SER A 3 11.74 -5.68 -0.70
CA SER A 3 12.14 -4.71 0.33
C SER A 3 13.55 -4.15 0.12
N VAL A 4 14.48 -4.95 -0.41
CA VAL A 4 15.85 -4.50 -0.67
C VAL A 4 15.87 -3.45 -1.79
N VAL A 5 15.04 -3.65 -2.82
CA VAL A 5 14.87 -2.67 -3.90
C VAL A 5 14.32 -1.36 -3.35
N LEU A 6 13.23 -1.41 -2.56
CA LEU A 6 12.65 -0.24 -1.90
C LEU A 6 13.66 0.48 -0.99
N LEU A 7 14.39 -0.28 -0.18
CA LEU A 7 15.40 0.24 0.74
C LEU A 7 16.47 1.03 0.00
N TYR A 8 17.01 0.50 -1.09
CA TYR A 8 18.01 1.22 -1.86
C TYR A 8 17.40 2.35 -2.71
N ASN A 9 16.50 2.02 -3.65
CA ASN A 9 16.05 2.93 -4.70
C ASN A 9 15.13 4.06 -4.20
N TYR A 10 14.50 3.88 -3.05
CA TYR A 10 13.64 4.90 -2.44
C TYR A 10 14.18 5.41 -1.11
N TYR A 11 14.29 4.59 -0.06
CA TYR A 11 14.60 5.08 1.29
C TYR A 11 16.02 5.61 1.45
N HIS A 12 17.01 4.85 0.97
CA HIS A 12 18.42 5.23 1.06
C HIS A 12 18.71 6.45 0.18
N ARG A 13 18.21 6.45 -1.06
CA ARG A 13 18.30 7.63 -1.95
C ARG A 13 17.60 8.87 -1.42
N LYS A 14 16.55 8.72 -0.60
CA LYS A 14 15.89 9.85 0.06
C LYS A 14 16.77 10.48 1.15
N GLN A 15 17.63 9.69 1.79
CA GLN A 15 18.62 10.17 2.77
C GLN A 15 19.91 10.65 2.10
N HIS A 16 20.22 10.11 0.92
CA HIS A 16 21.43 10.33 0.15
C HIS A 16 21.08 10.70 -1.30
N PRO A 17 20.65 11.96 -1.57
CA PRO A 17 20.17 12.39 -2.88
C PRO A 17 21.20 12.30 -4.01
N GLU A 18 22.49 12.22 -3.67
CA GLU A 18 23.60 12.02 -4.59
C GLU A 18 23.63 10.64 -5.25
N LEU A 19 22.93 9.66 -4.67
CA LEU A 19 22.93 8.30 -5.16
C LEU A 19 22.03 8.12 -6.37
N GLU A 20 22.57 7.43 -7.36
CA GLU A 20 21.85 7.10 -8.59
C GLU A 20 20.77 6.05 -8.36
N TYR A 21 19.66 6.24 -9.08
CA TYR A 21 18.62 5.23 -9.17
C TYR A 21 19.15 4.03 -9.97
N LEU A 22 19.01 2.82 -9.43
CA LEU A 22 19.38 1.59 -10.12
C LEU A 22 18.15 1.01 -10.85
N PRO A 23 18.11 1.08 -12.19
CA PRO A 23 17.03 0.43 -12.95
C PRO A 23 17.14 -1.09 -12.87
N PHE A 24 16.04 -1.78 -13.19
CA PHE A 24 15.89 -3.24 -13.13
C PHE A 24 17.14 -4.01 -13.56
N ASN A 25 17.66 -3.76 -14.77
CA ASN A 25 18.82 -4.48 -15.30
C ASN A 25 20.08 -4.32 -14.43
N GLU A 26 20.38 -3.09 -14.02
CA GLU A 26 21.56 -2.80 -13.19
C GLU A 26 21.40 -3.34 -11.78
N PHE A 27 20.18 -3.27 -11.22
CA PHE A 27 19.87 -3.88 -9.93
C PHE A 27 20.05 -5.40 -9.98
N CYS A 28 19.58 -6.05 -11.05
CA CYS A 28 19.72 -7.48 -11.24
C CYS A 28 21.19 -7.92 -11.42
N LYS A 29 22.00 -7.16 -12.17
CA LYS A 29 23.45 -7.39 -12.26
C LYS A 29 24.10 -7.30 -10.88
N LEU A 30 23.74 -6.28 -10.09
CA LEU A 30 24.27 -6.10 -8.74
C LEU A 30 23.89 -7.26 -7.81
N ILE A 31 22.65 -7.76 -7.86
CA ILE A 31 22.24 -8.97 -7.13
C ILE A 31 23.10 -10.16 -7.54
N GLY A 32 23.36 -10.34 -8.84
CA GLY A 32 24.19 -11.42 -9.34
C GLY A 32 25.59 -11.45 -8.74
N VAL A 33 26.17 -10.28 -8.47
CA VAL A 33 27.48 -10.14 -7.83
C VAL A 33 27.40 -10.30 -6.31
N LEU A 34 26.46 -9.61 -5.64
CA LEU A 34 26.40 -9.54 -4.17
C LEU A 34 25.72 -10.74 -3.52
N ARG A 35 24.82 -11.42 -4.24
CA ARG A 35 24.05 -12.58 -3.78
C ARG A 35 23.99 -13.64 -4.90
N PRO A 36 25.11 -14.23 -5.31
CA PRO A 36 25.15 -15.21 -6.41
C PRO A 36 24.12 -16.35 -6.31
N PRO A 37 23.77 -16.91 -5.12
CA PRO A 37 22.73 -17.93 -5.03
C PRO A 37 21.34 -17.51 -5.54
N LEU A 38 21.04 -16.20 -5.56
CA LEU A 38 19.77 -15.70 -6.10
C LEU A 38 19.69 -15.81 -7.64
N LEU A 39 20.82 -15.94 -8.33
CA LEU A 39 20.85 -16.09 -9.79
C LEU A 39 20.09 -17.32 -10.27
N ALA A 40 20.04 -18.40 -9.47
CA ALA A 40 19.26 -19.60 -9.78
C ALA A 40 17.76 -19.29 -9.99
N TYR A 41 17.27 -18.18 -9.44
CA TYR A 41 15.89 -17.73 -9.54
C TYR A 41 15.70 -16.57 -10.51
N MET A 42 16.74 -16.17 -11.27
CA MET A 42 16.73 -15.03 -12.19
C MET A 42 17.03 -15.50 -13.61
N GLN A 43 15.98 -15.95 -14.31
CA GLN A 43 16.11 -16.63 -15.60
C GLN A 43 16.45 -15.66 -16.73
N PHE A 44 15.94 -14.42 -16.68
CA PHE A 44 16.26 -13.39 -17.64
C PHE A 44 17.76 -13.05 -17.58
N MET A 45 18.33 -12.95 -16.37
CA MET A 45 19.77 -12.69 -16.21
C MET A 45 20.66 -13.80 -16.77
N GLN A 46 20.20 -15.05 -16.76
CA GLN A 46 20.93 -16.18 -17.35
C GLN A 46 20.90 -16.18 -18.88
N LYS A 47 19.87 -15.56 -19.49
CA LYS A 47 19.61 -15.57 -20.94
C LYS A 47 20.01 -14.28 -21.66
N LEU A 48 20.56 -13.29 -20.97
CA LEU A 48 20.92 -11.98 -21.54
C LEU A 48 21.84 -12.03 -22.78
N ASN A 49 22.51 -13.16 -23.02
CA ASN A 49 23.39 -13.36 -24.18
C ASN A 49 22.71 -14.04 -25.38
N GLU A 50 21.44 -14.45 -25.27
CA GLU A 50 20.72 -15.22 -26.29
C GLU A 50 19.42 -14.50 -26.71
N VAL A 51 19.47 -13.88 -27.90
CA VAL A 51 18.33 -13.43 -28.75
C VAL A 51 17.69 -12.06 -28.42
N GLU A 52 17.35 -11.31 -29.47
CA GLU A 52 16.50 -10.10 -29.44
C GLU A 52 15.15 -10.41 -28.77
N LEU A 53 14.93 -9.84 -27.59
CA LEU A 53 13.81 -10.18 -26.72
C LEU A 53 12.53 -9.50 -27.19
N ILE A 54 11.63 -10.27 -27.79
CA ILE A 54 10.23 -9.89 -27.96
C ILE A 54 9.52 -10.09 -26.61
N ASP A 55 9.00 -8.99 -26.06
CA ASP A 55 8.19 -8.91 -24.82
C ASP A 55 8.91 -9.37 -23.54
N VAL A 56 9.78 -8.49 -23.02
CA VAL A 56 10.63 -8.70 -21.83
C VAL A 56 9.83 -9.16 -20.61
N GLU A 57 8.63 -8.60 -20.36
CA GLU A 57 7.84 -8.90 -19.17
C GLU A 57 7.36 -10.36 -19.11
N LYS A 58 7.07 -10.96 -20.27
CA LYS A 58 6.63 -12.36 -20.36
C LYS A 58 7.75 -13.35 -20.05
N GLN A 59 9.00 -12.91 -20.14
CA GLN A 59 10.18 -13.77 -19.97
C GLN A 59 10.80 -13.69 -18.57
N LEU A 60 10.32 -12.78 -17.72
CA LEU A 60 10.82 -12.61 -16.37
C LEU A 60 10.39 -13.76 -15.44
N SER A 61 11.32 -14.23 -14.61
CA SER A 61 11.01 -15.10 -13.49
C SER A 61 10.16 -14.38 -12.43
N LEU A 62 9.61 -15.12 -11.47
CA LEU A 62 8.89 -14.53 -10.33
C LEU A 62 9.75 -13.52 -9.56
N THR A 63 11.03 -13.86 -9.30
CA THR A 63 11.95 -12.97 -8.59
C THR A 63 12.23 -11.70 -9.38
N GLU A 64 12.37 -11.82 -10.70
CA GLU A 64 12.65 -10.68 -11.59
C GLU A 64 11.44 -9.76 -11.71
N LYS A 65 10.23 -10.32 -11.81
CA LYS A 65 8.99 -9.53 -11.75
C LYS A 65 8.90 -8.72 -10.45
N VAL A 66 9.19 -9.36 -9.32
CA VAL A 66 9.22 -8.67 -8.01
C VAL A 66 10.24 -7.52 -7.97
N ILE A 67 11.40 -7.67 -8.62
CA ILE A 67 12.40 -6.59 -8.72
C ILE A 67 11.90 -5.47 -9.62
N MET A 68 11.35 -5.80 -10.78
CA MET A 68 10.80 -4.84 -11.74
C MET A 68 9.67 -4.02 -11.11
N ASP A 69 8.67 -4.69 -10.54
CA ASP A 69 7.55 -4.06 -9.85
C ASP A 69 8.03 -3.10 -8.74
N ALA A 70 9.02 -3.53 -7.95
CA ALA A 70 9.59 -2.70 -6.90
C ALA A 70 10.38 -1.50 -7.45
N CYS A 71 11.05 -1.65 -8.59
CA CYS A 71 11.71 -0.55 -9.29
C CYS A 71 10.67 0.48 -9.77
N ASP A 72 9.58 0.03 -10.37
CA ASP A 72 8.52 0.90 -10.88
C ASP A 72 7.81 1.64 -9.75
N ILE A 73 7.55 0.97 -8.62
CA ILE A 73 7.11 1.61 -7.38
C ILE A 73 8.08 2.72 -6.98
N CYS A 74 9.38 2.44 -6.85
CA CYS A 74 10.37 3.44 -6.46
C CYS A 74 10.41 4.65 -7.41
N ARG A 75 10.23 4.41 -8.71
CA ARG A 75 10.20 5.46 -9.72
C ARG A 75 9.00 6.38 -9.53
N CYS A 76 7.83 5.81 -9.25
CA CYS A 76 6.62 6.56 -8.96
C CYS A 76 6.66 7.33 -7.63
N LEU A 77 7.27 6.74 -6.60
CA LEU A 77 7.42 7.40 -5.30
C LEU A 77 8.38 8.59 -5.34
N ASP A 78 9.36 8.53 -6.24
CA ASP A 78 10.32 9.61 -6.50
C ASP A 78 11.05 10.06 -5.22
N ALA A 79 12.20 9.44 -4.96
CA ALA A 79 13.02 9.70 -3.77
C ALA A 79 13.46 11.17 -3.61
N SER A 80 13.42 11.98 -4.68
CA SER A 80 13.74 13.41 -4.61
C SER A 80 12.64 14.24 -3.93
N LYS A 81 11.41 13.70 -3.83
CA LYS A 81 10.28 14.39 -3.21
C LYS A 81 10.20 14.12 -1.71
N THR A 82 9.88 15.18 -0.96
CA THR A 82 9.65 15.10 0.49
C THR A 82 8.46 14.19 0.82
N VAL A 83 7.37 14.31 0.06
CA VAL A 83 6.17 13.46 0.15
C VAL A 83 5.76 13.04 -1.26
N PRO A 84 5.53 11.74 -1.54
CA PRO A 84 5.01 11.30 -2.82
C PRO A 84 3.65 11.93 -3.12
N ASN A 85 3.45 12.41 -4.34
CA ASN A 85 2.14 12.88 -4.77
C ASN A 85 1.27 11.69 -5.17
N VAL A 86 0.31 11.35 -4.31
CA VAL A 86 -0.61 10.22 -4.50
C VAL A 86 -1.98 10.64 -5.03
N GLN A 87 -2.13 11.91 -5.45
CA GLN A 87 -3.39 12.40 -5.99
C GLN A 87 -3.79 11.62 -7.25
N GLY A 88 -5.01 11.10 -7.25
CA GLY A 88 -5.56 10.32 -8.35
C GLY A 88 -5.15 8.85 -8.38
N TRP A 89 -4.35 8.38 -7.41
CA TRP A 89 -4.01 6.96 -7.31
C TRP A 89 -5.18 6.16 -6.71
N PRO A 90 -5.55 5.01 -7.29
CA PRO A 90 -6.60 4.15 -6.73
C PRO A 90 -6.21 3.62 -5.35
N ILE A 91 -7.19 3.56 -4.45
CA ILE A 91 -7.04 2.93 -3.14
C ILE A 91 -7.12 1.41 -3.32
N SER A 92 -6.00 0.71 -3.11
CA SER A 92 -5.93 -0.75 -3.23
C SER A 92 -5.91 -1.46 -1.88
N LYS A 93 -5.80 -0.70 -0.78
CA LYS A 93 -5.57 -1.23 0.56
C LYS A 93 -6.12 -0.27 1.61
N VAL A 94 -6.58 -0.82 2.72
CA VAL A 94 -6.83 -0.12 3.98
C VAL A 94 -5.78 -0.60 4.99
N SER A 95 -5.10 0.34 5.63
CA SER A 95 -4.11 0.09 6.69
C SER A 95 -4.58 0.80 7.98
N ILE A 96 -4.57 0.12 9.12
CA ILE A 96 -5.11 0.66 10.37
C ILE A 96 -4.10 0.58 11.51
N LEU A 97 -3.72 1.74 12.05
CA LEU A 97 -3.06 1.84 13.34
C LEU A 97 -4.13 1.90 14.43
N LEU A 98 -4.31 0.78 15.13
CA LEU A 98 -5.23 0.69 16.25
C LEU A 98 -4.48 0.98 17.56
N ILE A 99 -4.92 1.98 18.31
CA ILE A 99 -4.35 2.38 19.59
C ILE A 99 -5.31 2.14 20.74
N ASP A 100 -4.78 1.99 21.96
CA ASP A 100 -5.60 1.86 23.15
C ASP A 100 -6.26 3.20 23.57
N SER A 101 -7.19 3.11 24.50
CA SER A 101 -7.92 4.28 25.03
C SER A 101 -7.01 5.32 25.68
N LYS A 102 -5.83 4.91 26.16
CA LYS A 102 -4.82 5.80 26.76
C LYS A 102 -3.86 6.41 25.74
N LYS A 103 -3.84 5.91 24.50
CA LYS A 103 -2.87 6.26 23.45
C LYS A 103 -1.42 5.94 23.84
N GLU A 104 -1.25 4.95 24.71
CA GLU A 104 0.06 4.49 25.21
C GLU A 104 0.52 3.24 24.46
N ASN A 105 -0.40 2.44 23.95
CA ASN A 105 -0.11 1.19 23.25
C ASN A 105 -0.79 1.15 21.89
N CYS A 106 -0.18 0.41 20.96
CA CYS A 106 -0.77 0.08 19.67
C CYS A 106 -0.85 -1.42 19.46
N PHE A 107 -1.85 -1.83 18.69
CA PHE A 107 -2.01 -3.19 18.23
C PHE A 107 -1.21 -3.38 16.94
N LEU A 108 -0.28 -4.33 16.96
CA LEU A 108 0.48 -4.76 15.79
C LEU A 108 0.26 -6.25 15.58
N LEU A 109 0.19 -6.66 14.32
CA LEU A 109 0.14 -8.05 13.89
C LEU A 109 1.54 -8.59 13.70
N PHE A 110 1.83 -9.72 14.34
CA PHE A 110 3.00 -10.52 14.04
C PHE A 110 2.61 -11.56 12.98
N ASP A 111 3.05 -11.33 11.75
CA ASP A 111 2.68 -12.20 10.65
C ASP A 111 3.76 -13.27 10.40
N SER A 112 3.33 -14.53 10.45
CA SER A 112 4.17 -15.69 10.14
C SER A 112 4.47 -15.80 8.64
N ILE A 113 3.62 -15.24 7.78
CA ILE A 113 3.75 -15.27 6.31
C ILE A 113 4.87 -14.31 5.86
N THR A 114 4.97 -13.11 6.44
CA THR A 114 6.06 -12.15 6.20
C THR A 114 7.33 -12.42 7.02
N SER A 115 7.46 -13.62 7.59
CA SER A 115 8.66 -14.08 8.31
C SER A 115 8.97 -13.29 9.59
N GLY A 116 7.95 -12.96 10.38
CA GLY A 116 8.12 -12.48 11.74
C GLY A 116 8.37 -10.98 11.89
N VAL A 117 7.71 -10.17 11.06
CA VAL A 117 7.74 -8.71 11.17
C VAL A 117 6.43 -8.23 11.80
N TRP A 118 6.54 -7.25 12.70
CA TRP A 118 5.39 -6.55 13.27
C TRP A 118 4.84 -5.54 12.27
N SER A 119 3.53 -5.58 12.04
CA SER A 119 2.84 -4.72 11.07
C SER A 119 1.53 -4.16 11.63
N VAL A 120 1.02 -3.10 11.03
CA VAL A 120 -0.34 -2.61 11.31
C VAL A 120 -1.39 -3.55 10.72
N VAL A 121 -2.65 -3.43 11.13
CA VAL A 121 -3.72 -4.21 10.52
C VAL A 121 -3.91 -3.75 9.07
N GLU A 122 -3.85 -4.66 8.11
CA GLU A 122 -4.01 -4.32 6.69
C GLU A 122 -5.02 -5.23 6.02
N LYS A 123 -5.81 -4.67 5.10
CA LYS A 123 -6.75 -5.42 4.26
C LYS A 123 -6.78 -4.85 2.85
N ASN A 124 -6.69 -5.72 1.85
CA ASN A 124 -6.78 -5.30 0.45
C ASN A 124 -8.22 -4.87 0.14
N VAL A 125 -8.36 -3.88 -0.74
CA VAL A 125 -9.65 -3.45 -1.28
C VAL A 125 -9.85 -4.16 -2.60
N ASP A 126 -10.77 -5.12 -2.64
CA ASP A 126 -11.07 -5.88 -3.85
C ASP A 126 -11.78 -4.97 -4.86
N THR A 127 -11.09 -4.65 -5.96
CA THR A 127 -11.67 -3.88 -7.08
C THR A 127 -12.55 -4.72 -8.01
N SER A 128 -12.83 -5.98 -7.67
CA SER A 128 -13.51 -6.93 -8.57
C SER A 128 -15.02 -6.71 -8.71
N SER A 129 -15.64 -5.82 -7.90
CA SER A 129 -17.09 -5.59 -7.91
C SER A 129 -17.58 -4.57 -8.94
N GLN A 130 -16.71 -4.01 -9.80
CA GLN A 130 -17.09 -2.98 -10.79
C GLN A 130 -16.85 -3.39 -12.25
N ASN A 131 -17.22 -4.62 -12.63
CA ASN A 131 -17.52 -4.93 -14.02
C ASN A 131 -19.04 -4.97 -14.21
N PRO A 132 -19.66 -4.03 -14.95
CA PRO A 132 -21.00 -4.26 -15.46
C PRO A 132 -20.87 -5.23 -16.63
N GLU A 133 -20.92 -6.54 -16.36
CA GLU A 133 -21.15 -7.52 -17.41
C GLU A 133 -22.56 -7.29 -17.98
N VAL A 134 -22.57 -6.68 -19.17
CA VAL A 134 -23.73 -6.55 -20.03
C VAL A 134 -23.89 -7.82 -20.85
N GLY A 135 -25.09 -8.40 -20.75
CA GLY A 135 -25.76 -9.23 -21.75
C GLY A 135 -26.10 -10.62 -21.22
N SER A 136 -27.32 -11.15 -21.29
CA SER A 136 -28.66 -10.74 -21.74
C SER A 136 -29.56 -11.95 -21.37
N GLU A 137 -30.80 -11.85 -20.88
CA GLU A 137 -32.00 -11.64 -21.70
C GLU A 137 -33.28 -11.55 -20.82
N THR A 138 -34.06 -10.48 -21.09
CA THR A 138 -35.52 -10.41 -21.25
C THR A 138 -36.50 -10.86 -20.13
N LYS A 139 -37.22 -9.90 -19.52
CA LYS A 139 -38.62 -9.51 -19.88
C LYS A 139 -39.28 -8.57 -18.84
N ASN A 140 -39.75 -7.41 -19.33
CA ASN A 140 -41.07 -6.77 -19.09
C ASN A 140 -41.12 -5.28 -18.70
N THR A 141 -41.69 -4.52 -19.67
CA THR A 141 -42.65 -3.40 -19.56
C THR A 141 -42.24 -2.03 -18.98
N ASN A 142 -41.96 -1.11 -19.92
CA ASN A 142 -42.56 0.23 -20.10
C ASN A 142 -42.87 1.11 -18.88
N LYS A 143 -42.15 2.25 -18.78
CA LYS A 143 -42.73 3.60 -18.85
C LYS A 143 -41.62 4.66 -19.03
N ARG A 144 -41.68 5.39 -20.15
CA ARG A 144 -40.81 6.53 -20.49
C ARG A 144 -40.97 7.65 -19.46
N LYS A 145 -39.85 8.14 -18.90
CA LYS A 145 -39.75 9.53 -18.40
C LYS A 145 -38.40 10.11 -18.82
N ARG A 146 -38.45 11.27 -19.48
CA ARG A 146 -37.32 11.93 -20.16
C ARG A 146 -36.30 12.50 -19.16
N VAL A 147 -35.04 12.12 -19.39
CA VAL A 147 -33.78 12.88 -19.37
C VAL A 147 -33.76 14.22 -18.60
N ILE A 148 -32.95 14.26 -17.54
CA ILE A 148 -31.98 15.34 -17.34
C ILE A 148 -30.60 14.68 -17.26
N ARG A 149 -29.82 14.82 -18.35
CA ARG A 149 -28.39 14.55 -18.38
C ARG A 149 -27.71 15.49 -17.39
N LYS A 150 -27.17 14.96 -16.30
CA LYS A 150 -26.01 15.58 -15.63
C LYS A 150 -24.79 14.70 -15.93
N SER A 151 -23.76 15.40 -16.40
CA SER A 151 -22.55 14.92 -17.03
C SER A 151 -21.77 13.94 -16.16
N ALA A 152 -21.35 12.84 -16.78
CA ALA A 152 -20.36 11.90 -16.24
C ALA A 152 -19.05 12.64 -15.94
N LYS A 153 -18.80 12.85 -14.66
CA LYS A 153 -17.48 13.00 -14.05
C LYS A 153 -17.55 12.23 -12.74
N ASP A 154 -17.60 10.91 -12.84
CA ASP A 154 -17.45 10.03 -11.68
C ASP A 154 -16.14 9.27 -11.87
N GLU A 155 -15.05 9.93 -11.46
CA GLU A 155 -13.77 9.28 -11.28
C GLU A 155 -13.89 8.40 -10.04
N PHE A 156 -13.74 7.08 -10.21
CA PHE A 156 -13.48 6.01 -9.24
C PHE A 156 -13.14 6.42 -7.79
N LYS A 157 -14.06 7.08 -7.08
CA LYS A 157 -13.97 7.28 -5.64
C LYS A 157 -14.71 6.13 -5.01
N VAL A 158 -13.95 5.16 -4.52
CA VAL A 158 -14.47 4.26 -3.48
C VAL A 158 -14.97 5.15 -2.35
N ASP A 159 -16.18 4.86 -1.86
CA ASP A 159 -16.80 5.66 -0.81
C ASP A 159 -15.96 5.57 0.47
N GLU A 160 -15.79 6.69 1.19
CA GLU A 160 -15.03 6.70 2.45
C GLU A 160 -15.70 5.79 3.48
N ASP A 161 -17.04 5.71 3.46
CA ASP A 161 -17.80 4.83 4.34
C ASP A 161 -17.53 3.35 4.01
N GLU A 162 -17.39 2.99 2.73
CA GLU A 162 -17.01 1.64 2.31
C GLU A 162 -15.61 1.26 2.78
N LEU A 163 -14.63 2.17 2.62
CA LEU A 163 -13.26 1.95 3.10
C LEU A 163 -13.22 1.82 4.63
N LEU A 164 -14.04 2.60 5.33
CA LEU A 164 -14.16 2.53 6.78
C LEU A 164 -14.76 1.19 7.23
N GLN A 165 -15.77 0.66 6.51
CA GLN A 165 -16.30 -0.69 6.78
C GLN A 165 -15.26 -1.78 6.55
N VAL A 166 -14.44 -1.67 5.49
CA VAL A 166 -13.30 -2.57 5.27
C VAL A 166 -12.35 -2.50 6.47
N GLY A 167 -12.08 -1.29 6.99
CA GLY A 167 -11.26 -1.08 8.18
C GLY A 167 -11.82 -1.76 9.43
N TYR A 168 -13.10 -1.57 9.74
CA TYR A 168 -13.75 -2.23 10.87
C TYR A 168 -13.77 -3.76 10.73
N SER A 169 -14.03 -4.26 9.52
CA SER A 169 -13.97 -5.69 9.21
C SER A 169 -12.57 -6.25 9.46
N ALA A 170 -11.52 -5.55 9.03
CA ALA A 170 -10.14 -5.97 9.23
C ALA A 170 -9.77 -6.03 10.73
N ILE A 171 -10.17 -5.03 11.53
CA ILE A 171 -9.94 -5.06 12.98
C ILE A 171 -10.67 -6.24 13.63
N LYS A 172 -11.94 -6.46 13.27
CA LYS A 172 -12.73 -7.54 13.83
C LYS A 172 -12.12 -8.91 13.52
N GLU A 173 -11.63 -9.12 12.31
CA GLU A 173 -10.92 -10.34 11.91
C GLU A 173 -9.60 -10.52 12.67
N ALA A 174 -8.83 -9.43 12.85
CA ALA A 174 -7.54 -9.46 13.50
C ALA A 174 -7.60 -9.60 15.03
N THR A 175 -8.63 -9.03 15.66
CA THR A 175 -8.66 -8.81 17.12
C THR A 175 -9.93 -9.33 17.81
N GLY A 176 -10.99 -9.59 17.05
CA GLY A 176 -12.33 -9.88 17.60
C GLY A 176 -13.09 -8.65 18.12
N ILE A 177 -12.50 -7.45 18.11
CA ILE A 177 -13.12 -6.22 18.60
C ILE A 177 -14.24 -5.76 17.65
N ASN A 178 -15.38 -5.36 18.22
CA ASN A 178 -16.51 -4.85 17.44
C ASN A 178 -16.33 -3.38 17.06
N ASN A 179 -16.94 -2.97 15.95
CA ASN A 179 -16.92 -1.58 15.47
C ASN A 179 -17.49 -0.57 16.49
N THR A 180 -18.42 -0.98 17.35
CA THR A 180 -19.00 -0.12 18.41
C THR A 180 -17.98 0.32 19.46
N ASP A 181 -16.88 -0.43 19.59
CA ASP A 181 -15.81 -0.16 20.55
C ASP A 181 -14.65 0.61 19.92
N ILE A 182 -14.78 1.00 18.65
CA ILE A 182 -13.73 1.63 17.87
C ILE A 182 -14.16 3.04 17.49
N VAL A 183 -13.28 4.00 17.72
CA VAL A 183 -13.45 5.40 17.33
C VAL A 183 -12.41 5.76 16.29
N LEU A 184 -12.85 6.27 15.14
CA LEU A 184 -11.95 6.85 14.15
C LEU A 184 -11.41 8.18 14.67
N LEU A 185 -10.08 8.31 14.75
CA LEU A 185 -9.42 9.55 15.14
C LEU A 185 -9.01 10.36 13.92
N GLU A 186 -8.27 9.74 13.01
CA GLU A 186 -7.70 10.40 11.84
C GLU A 186 -7.69 9.47 10.64
N SER A 187 -7.65 10.06 9.45
CA SER A 187 -7.59 9.33 8.19
C SER A 187 -6.70 10.05 7.19
N TYR A 188 -5.88 9.28 6.49
CA TYR A 188 -4.90 9.77 5.53
C TYR A 188 -4.90 8.91 4.29
N THR A 189 -4.59 9.52 3.15
CA THR A 189 -4.29 8.78 1.92
C THR A 189 -2.79 8.80 1.74
N ILE A 190 -2.18 7.63 1.79
CA ILE A 190 -0.73 7.44 1.67
C ILE A 190 -0.43 6.56 0.46
N TYR A 191 0.83 6.54 0.02
CA TYR A 191 1.23 5.63 -1.04
C TYR A 191 1.23 4.19 -0.54
N SER A 192 0.83 3.26 -1.39
CA SER A 192 1.02 1.84 -1.15
C SER A 192 2.39 1.42 -1.69
N GLN A 193 3.07 0.56 -0.95
CA GLN A 193 4.29 -0.13 -1.39
C GLN A 193 3.99 -1.50 -2.02
N SER A 194 2.72 -1.91 -2.10
CA SER A 194 2.34 -3.20 -2.68
C SER A 194 2.25 -3.17 -4.21
N LYS A 195 2.03 -2.00 -4.81
CA LYS A 195 1.81 -1.84 -6.25
C LYS A 195 2.15 -0.43 -6.71
N GLU A 196 2.65 -0.31 -7.94
CA GLU A 196 2.90 0.99 -8.58
C GLU A 196 1.61 1.82 -8.70
N LYS A 197 1.71 3.13 -8.47
CA LYS A 197 0.59 4.10 -8.55
C LYS A 197 -0.64 3.67 -7.75
N ALA A 198 -0.45 2.97 -6.65
CA ALA A 198 -1.53 2.59 -5.75
C ALA A 198 -1.40 3.35 -4.43
N ALA A 199 -2.55 3.72 -3.86
CA ALA A 199 -2.63 4.34 -2.56
C ALA A 199 -3.21 3.37 -1.52
N SER A 200 -2.90 3.62 -0.25
CA SER A 200 -3.56 3.01 0.90
C SER A 200 -4.34 4.07 1.65
N ARG A 201 -5.55 3.71 2.09
CA ARG A 201 -6.30 4.49 3.06
C ARG A 201 -5.82 4.11 4.46
N PHE A 202 -5.13 5.03 5.11
CA PHE A 202 -4.55 4.84 6.43
C PHE A 202 -5.48 5.44 7.50
N PHE A 203 -5.98 4.60 8.39
CA PHE A 203 -6.81 5.02 9.51
C PHE A 203 -6.04 4.93 10.82
N ILE A 204 -6.19 5.96 11.65
CA ILE A 204 -5.81 5.89 13.07
C ILE A 204 -7.12 5.72 13.85
N MET A 205 -7.23 4.58 14.52
CA MET A 205 -8.42 4.20 15.26
C MET A 205 -8.08 3.94 16.71
N GLN A 206 -8.99 4.26 17.61
CA GLN A 206 -8.85 4.05 19.04
C GLN A 206 -9.87 3.02 19.52
N CYS A 207 -9.41 2.03 20.27
CA CYS A 207 -10.27 1.07 20.95
C CYS A 207 -10.61 1.55 22.36
N SER A 208 -11.88 1.45 22.76
CA SER A 208 -12.34 1.71 24.12
C SER A 208 -11.92 0.62 25.11
N GLN A 209 -11.72 -0.62 24.64
CA GLN A 209 -11.31 -1.76 25.45
C GLN A 209 -9.81 -1.72 25.74
N SER A 210 -9.40 -2.15 26.94
CA SER A 210 -8.00 -2.42 27.23
C SER A 210 -7.53 -3.58 26.36
N ILE A 211 -6.50 -3.37 25.54
CA ILE A 211 -5.88 -4.42 24.74
C ILE A 211 -5.33 -5.49 25.71
N ASN A 212 -6.08 -6.59 25.87
CA ASN A 212 -5.79 -7.64 26.84
C ASN A 212 -4.54 -8.45 26.43
N GLN A 213 -3.81 -8.92 27.45
CA GLN A 213 -2.40 -9.32 27.47
C GLN A 213 -1.99 -10.56 26.66
N GLU A 214 -2.89 -11.23 25.92
CA GLU A 214 -2.52 -12.42 25.14
C GLU A 214 -2.00 -12.13 23.73
N VAL A 215 -2.05 -10.87 23.30
CA VAL A 215 -1.40 -10.41 22.07
C VAL A 215 -0.12 -9.69 22.48
N SER A 216 1.02 -10.25 22.07
CA SER A 216 2.34 -9.90 22.59
C SER A 216 2.56 -8.39 22.56
N ARG A 217 2.54 -7.79 23.75
CA ARG A 217 2.93 -6.40 23.94
C ARG A 217 4.35 -6.25 23.46
N VAL A 218 4.57 -5.41 22.44
CA VAL A 218 5.90 -4.86 22.24
C VAL A 218 6.03 -3.70 23.22
N ASN A 219 6.44 -4.00 24.46
CA ASN A 219 6.69 -3.00 25.50
C ASN A 219 7.90 -2.08 25.18
N ASP A 220 8.60 -2.30 24.07
CA ASP A 220 9.87 -1.60 23.75
C ASP A 220 9.90 -0.92 22.37
N ILE A 221 8.77 -0.75 21.69
CA ILE A 221 8.68 0.28 20.66
C ILE A 221 7.97 1.44 21.33
N ASN A 222 8.77 2.28 22.04
CA ASN A 222 8.43 3.69 22.14
C ASN A 222 8.10 4.12 20.72
N VAL A 223 6.83 4.30 20.37
CA VAL A 223 6.46 5.03 19.17
C VAL A 223 7.10 6.39 19.42
N PRO A 224 8.23 6.72 18.75
CA PRO A 224 8.92 7.96 19.07
C PRO A 224 7.88 9.06 18.89
N SER A 225 7.80 10.00 19.83
CA SER A 225 6.92 11.17 19.67
C SER A 225 7.11 11.82 18.29
N PHE A 226 8.31 11.70 17.71
CA PHE A 226 8.59 12.03 16.32
C PHE A 226 7.76 11.29 15.25
N LEU A 227 7.46 9.99 15.37
CA LEU A 227 6.62 9.28 14.41
C LEU A 227 5.17 9.81 14.47
N ILE A 228 4.66 10.07 15.67
CA ILE A 228 3.35 10.72 15.87
C ILE A 228 3.40 12.16 15.36
N ASP A 229 4.38 12.98 15.74
CA ASP A 229 4.53 14.38 15.31
C ASP A 229 4.77 14.53 13.80
N LYS A 230 5.43 13.57 13.16
CA LYS A 230 5.71 13.60 11.72
C LYS A 230 4.53 13.08 10.89
N ILE A 231 3.68 12.22 11.47
CA ILE A 231 2.38 11.82 10.89
C ILE A 231 1.32 12.91 11.14
N MET A 232 1.35 13.59 12.29
CA MET A 232 0.34 14.57 12.74
C MET A 232 0.61 16.02 12.36
N ARG A 233 1.76 16.38 11.74
CA ARG A 233 1.96 17.77 11.29
C ARG A 233 1.08 18.07 10.06
N PRO A 234 0.06 18.95 10.16
CA PRO A 234 -0.55 19.49 8.95
C PRO A 234 0.51 20.28 8.19
N VAL A 235 0.65 20.00 6.90
CA VAL A 235 1.33 20.91 5.98
C VAL A 235 0.46 22.16 5.92
N SER A 236 0.74 23.13 6.79
CA SER A 236 0.16 24.46 6.70
C SER A 236 0.56 25.06 5.37
N VAL A 237 -0.36 25.04 4.41
CA VAL A 237 -0.26 25.83 3.18
C VAL A 237 -0.37 27.28 3.60
N ARG A 238 0.78 27.94 3.78
CA ARG A 238 0.83 29.40 3.88
C ARG A 238 0.24 29.95 2.59
N HIS A 239 -1.00 30.45 2.66
CA HIS A 239 -1.52 31.34 1.65
C HIS A 239 -0.79 32.67 1.84
N SER A 240 0.24 32.90 1.04
CA SER A 240 0.75 34.24 0.81
C SER A 240 -0.34 35.04 0.08
N SER A 241 -0.88 36.02 0.80
CA SER A 241 -1.64 37.15 0.22
C SER A 241 -0.70 38.06 -0.56
#